data_AF-A0A0G1LBX5-F1
#
_entry.id   AF-A0A0G1LBX5-F1
#
_cell.length_a   1.000
_cell.length_b   1.000
_cell.length_c   1.000
_cell.angle_alpha   90.00
_cell.angle_beta   90.00
_cell.angle_gamma   90.00
#
_symmetry.space_group_name_H-M   'P 1'
#
loop_
_entity.id
_entity.type
_entity.pdbx_description
1 polymer ?
#
loop_
_entity_poly.entity_id
_entity_poly.type
_entity_poly.pdbx_seq_one_letter_code
_entity_poly.pdbx_strand_id
1 'polypeptide(L)'
;MKFFTRKELLAVILIFSAIILASLGNFKVSLRRARDVQRKNDIRSVSDALVKYSEDFGPFPLAEDGKIVGCQGPETKIDEKGRITGLVACEWGRDALADKLPQDPLFKEGYLRANPT
;
A
#
# COMPACT_ATOMS: atom_id res chain seq x y z
N MET A 1 -51.70 -1.83 23.02
CA MET A 1 -50.47 -1.09 23.36
C MET A 1 -50.68 0.37 22.97
N LYS A 2 -50.46 1.34 23.87
CA LYS A 2 -50.58 2.76 23.52
C LYS A 2 -49.42 3.12 22.60
N PHE A 3 -49.72 3.30 21.32
CA PHE A 3 -48.79 3.91 20.37
C PHE A 3 -48.51 5.35 20.82
N PHE A 4 -47.25 5.77 20.70
CA PHE A 4 -46.68 7.05 21.11
C PHE A 4 -47.65 8.23 20.92
N THR A 5 -47.84 9.05 21.95
CA THR A 5 -48.59 10.28 21.81
C THR A 5 -47.74 11.35 21.11
N ARG A 6 -48.38 12.31 20.42
CA ARG A 6 -47.67 13.38 19.68
C ARG A 6 -46.72 14.19 20.57
N LYS A 7 -47.06 14.36 21.85
CA LYS A 7 -46.25 15.11 22.82
C LYS A 7 -45.00 14.34 23.26
N GLU A 8 -45.14 13.04 23.49
CA GLU A 8 -44.01 12.18 23.84
C GLU A 8 -43.01 12.10 22.68
N LEU A 9 -43.51 12.00 21.43
CA LEU A 9 -42.66 11.97 20.23
C LEU A 9 -41.83 13.26 20.12
N LEU A 10 -42.45 14.41 20.35
CA LEU A 10 -41.78 15.71 20.35
C LEU A 10 -40.67 15.80 21.41
N ALA A 11 -40.95 15.32 22.62
CA ALA A 11 -39.95 15.31 23.70
C ALA A 11 -38.74 14.44 23.33
N VAL A 12 -38.96 13.27 22.74
CA VAL A 12 -37.88 12.36 22.31
C VAL A 12 -37.02 12.99 21.20
N ILE A 13 -37.65 13.60 20.18
CA ILE A 13 -36.92 14.27 19.09
C ILE A 13 -36.06 15.43 19.66
N LEU A 14 -36.59 16.18 20.62
CA LEU A 14 -35.88 17.28 21.24
C LEU A 14 -34.63 16.80 21.99
N ILE A 15 -34.75 15.72 22.76
CA ILE A 15 -33.61 15.09 23.45
C ILE A 15 -32.56 14.60 22.45
N PHE A 16 -32.96 13.89 21.38
CA PHE A 16 -32.02 13.43 20.36
C PHE A 16 -31.32 14.58 19.64
N SER A 17 -32.04 15.66 19.33
CA SER A 17 -31.46 16.83 18.67
C SER A 17 -30.35 17.45 19.53
N ALA A 18 -30.57 17.56 20.85
CA ALA A 18 -29.58 18.09 21.78
C ALA A 18 -28.32 17.20 21.84
N ILE A 19 -28.50 15.88 21.91
CA ILE A 19 -27.38 14.92 21.93
C ILE A 19 -26.57 14.99 20.63
N ILE A 20 -27.25 15.04 19.48
CA ILE A 20 -26.60 15.12 18.17
C ILE A 20 -25.77 16.40 18.10
N LEU A 21 -26.36 17.56 18.42
CA LEU A 21 -25.67 18.85 18.39
C LEU A 21 -24.44 18.87 19.30
N ALA A 22 -24.55 18.35 20.52
CA ALA A 22 -23.43 18.23 21.45
C ALA A 22 -22.32 17.31 20.90
N SER A 23 -22.68 16.27 20.15
CA SER A 23 -21.74 15.25 19.65
C SER A 23 -21.02 15.65 18.35
N LEU A 24 -21.58 16.57 17.56
CA LEU A 24 -21.00 16.99 16.27
C LEU A 24 -19.55 17.49 16.36
N GLY A 25 -19.22 18.21 17.45
CA GLY A 25 -17.85 18.67 17.70
C GLY A 25 -16.86 17.51 17.83
N ASN A 26 -17.23 16.51 18.64
CA ASN A 26 -16.43 15.31 18.85
C ASN A 26 -16.26 14.49 17.56
N PHE A 27 -17.32 14.36 16.76
CA PHE A 27 -17.23 13.66 15.46
C PHE A 27 -16.28 14.35 14.48
N LYS A 28 -16.30 15.69 14.39
CA LYS A 28 -15.36 16.44 13.54
C LYS A 28 -13.90 16.21 13.95
N VAL A 29 -13.62 16.22 15.25
CA VAL A 29 -12.28 15.96 15.78
C VAL A 29 -11.86 14.51 15.52
N SER A 30 -12.77 13.55 15.75
CA SER A 30 -12.52 12.14 15.48
C SER A 30 -12.19 11.88 14.00
N LEU A 31 -12.96 12.46 13.07
CA LEU A 31 -12.71 12.35 11.62
C LEU A 31 -11.35 12.94 11.23
N ARG A 32 -10.95 14.07 11.83
CA ARG A 32 -9.63 14.65 11.58
C ARG A 32 -8.52 13.69 12.04
N ARG A 33 -8.62 13.16 13.27
CA ARG A 33 -7.66 12.20 13.82
C ARG A 33 -7.58 10.92 13.00
N ALA A 34 -8.72 10.40 12.52
CA ALA A 34 -8.76 9.22 11.67
C ALA A 34 -7.96 9.42 10.38
N ARG A 35 -8.10 10.58 9.72
CA ARG A 35 -7.32 10.92 8.52
C ARG A 35 -5.83 11.07 8.82
N ASP A 36 -5.48 11.65 9.96
CA ASP A 36 -4.07 11.80 10.36
C ASP A 36 -3.43 10.44 10.65
N VAL A 37 -4.16 9.52 11.27
CA VAL A 37 -3.71 8.13 11.47
C VAL A 37 -3.52 7.43 10.14
N GLN A 38 -4.48 7.55 9.22
CA GLN A 38 -4.39 6.96 7.89
C GLN A 38 -3.14 7.46 7.15
N ARG A 39 -2.90 8.78 7.09
CA ARG A 39 -1.71 9.35 6.44
C ARG A 39 -0.40 8.85 7.06
N LYS A 40 -0.34 8.73 8.39
CA LYS A 40 0.85 8.19 9.07
C LYS A 40 1.10 6.74 8.70
N ASN A 41 0.04 5.94 8.62
CA ASN A 41 0.13 4.54 8.21
C ASN A 41 0.57 4.41 6.76
N ASP A 42 0.04 5.25 5.86
CA ASP A 42 0.41 5.26 4.44
C ASP A 42 1.90 5.60 4.26
N ILE A 43 2.39 6.66 4.94
CA ILE A 43 3.81 7.04 4.91
C ILE A 43 4.69 5.91 5.46
N ARG A 44 4.28 5.29 6.56
CA ARG A 44 5.02 4.16 7.15
C ARG A 44 5.08 2.99 6.19
N SER A 45 3.96 2.64 5.56
CA SER A 45 3.90 1.56 4.58
C SER A 45 4.82 1.81 3.38
N VAL A 46 4.90 3.06 2.89
CA VAL A 46 5.82 3.43 1.81
C VAL A 46 7.27 3.34 2.27
N SER A 47 7.58 3.84 3.47
CA SER A 47 8.93 3.75 4.05
C SER A 47 9.39 2.29 4.19
N ASP A 48 8.55 1.42 4.75
CA ASP A 48 8.86 0.01 4.95
C ASP A 48 9.08 -0.70 3.60
N ALA A 49 8.28 -0.36 2.57
CA ALA A 49 8.46 -0.87 1.21
C ALA A 49 9.78 -0.42 0.56
N LEU A 50 10.19 0.85 0.77
CA LEU A 50 11.46 1.37 0.26
C LEU A 50 12.66 0.72 0.94
N VAL A 51 12.58 0.46 2.25
CA VAL A 51 13.62 -0.28 2.97
C VAL A 51 13.74 -1.69 2.41
N LYS A 52 12.63 -2.41 2.25
CA LYS A 52 12.63 -3.74 1.63
C LYS A 52 13.25 -3.72 0.22
N TYR A 53 12.89 -2.74 -0.59
CA TYR A 53 13.53 -2.55 -1.90
C TYR A 53 15.05 -2.36 -1.76
N SER A 54 15.52 -1.54 -0.82
CA SER A 54 16.97 -1.34 -0.63
C SER A 54 17.69 -2.62 -0.17
N GLU A 55 17.02 -3.48 0.62
CA GLU A 55 17.57 -4.79 1.00
C GLU A 55 17.73 -5.71 -0.22
N ASP A 56 16.76 -5.68 -1.14
CA ASP A 56 16.76 -6.50 -2.34
C ASP A 56 17.75 -5.96 -3.40
N PHE A 57 17.72 -4.66 -3.72
CA PHE A 57 18.44 -4.10 -4.86
C PHE A 57 19.73 -3.35 -4.47
N GLY A 58 19.87 -2.94 -3.21
CA GLY A 58 20.98 -2.15 -2.69
C GLY A 58 20.63 -0.68 -2.49
N PRO A 59 20.57 0.14 -3.55
CA PRO A 59 20.18 1.55 -3.43
C PRO A 59 18.66 1.71 -3.38
N PHE A 60 18.20 2.86 -2.86
CA PHE A 60 16.80 3.28 -3.00
C PHE A 60 16.45 3.51 -4.48
N PRO A 61 15.19 3.30 -4.87
CA PRO A 61 14.78 3.45 -6.26
C PRO A 61 14.93 4.90 -6.71
N LEU A 62 15.44 5.09 -7.93
CA LEU A 62 15.41 6.39 -8.60
C LEU A 62 13.99 6.67 -9.11
N ALA A 63 13.67 7.95 -9.27
CA ALA A 63 12.41 8.38 -9.82
C ALA A 63 12.62 9.13 -11.14
N GLU A 64 11.86 8.77 -12.16
CA GLU A 64 11.83 9.42 -13.47
C GLU A 64 10.37 9.70 -13.82
N ASP A 65 10.03 10.97 -14.11
CA ASP A 65 8.66 11.43 -14.39
C ASP A 65 7.59 10.98 -13.37
N GLY A 66 7.96 10.90 -12.09
CA GLY A 66 7.06 10.47 -11.01
C GLY A 66 6.80 8.96 -10.95
N LYS A 67 7.58 8.17 -11.70
CA LYS A 67 7.57 6.70 -11.70
C LYS A 67 8.84 6.17 -11.05
N ILE A 68 8.73 4.99 -10.43
CA ILE A 68 9.88 4.31 -9.84
C ILE A 68 10.64 3.57 -10.95
N VAL A 69 11.94 3.81 -11.04
CA VAL A 69 12.85 3.03 -11.89
C VAL A 69 13.16 1.73 -11.16
N GLY A 70 12.42 0.67 -11.51
CA GLY A 70 12.46 -0.61 -10.80
C GLY A 70 11.82 -1.79 -11.53
N CYS A 71 11.34 -1.58 -12.75
CA CYS A 71 10.69 -2.62 -13.55
C CYS A 71 11.63 -3.22 -14.59
N GLN A 72 11.31 -4.44 -15.01
CA GLN A 72 12.10 -5.17 -16.00
C GLN A 72 11.88 -4.58 -17.39
N GLY A 73 12.90 -3.92 -17.92
CA GLY A 73 13.00 -3.55 -19.34
C GLY A 73 13.77 -4.55 -20.19
N PRO A 74 13.87 -4.28 -21.51
CA PRO A 74 14.56 -5.17 -22.47
C PRO A 74 16.06 -5.33 -22.20
N GLU A 75 16.68 -4.39 -21.49
CA GLU A 75 18.11 -4.44 -21.14
C GLU A 75 18.38 -4.92 -19.71
N THR A 76 17.35 -5.39 -19.00
CA THR A 76 17.51 -5.81 -17.60
C THR A 76 18.37 -7.06 -17.51
N LYS A 77 19.50 -6.99 -16.81
CA LYS A 77 20.42 -8.12 -16.62
C LYS A 77 20.85 -8.23 -15.17
N ILE A 78 21.20 -9.45 -14.78
CA ILE A 78 21.80 -9.73 -13.48
C ILE A 78 23.32 -9.75 -13.69
N ASP A 79 24.04 -8.80 -13.08
CA ASP A 79 25.50 -8.78 -13.08
C ASP A 79 26.06 -10.01 -12.35
N GLU A 80 27.33 -10.36 -12.60
CA GLU A 80 28.05 -11.45 -11.90
C GLU A 80 28.04 -11.35 -10.36
N LYS A 81 27.73 -10.17 -9.82
CA LYS A 81 27.59 -9.88 -8.38
C LYS A 81 26.14 -9.97 -7.87
N GLY A 82 25.20 -10.46 -8.68
CA GLY A 82 23.78 -10.62 -8.31
C GLY A 82 23.02 -9.29 -8.19
N ARG A 83 23.46 -8.24 -8.89
CA ARG A 83 22.78 -6.94 -8.95
C ARG A 83 22.00 -6.82 -10.24
N ILE A 84 20.82 -6.23 -10.18
CA ILE A 84 19.98 -6.01 -11.36
C ILE A 84 20.35 -4.65 -11.96
N THR A 85 20.81 -4.65 -13.21
CA THR A 85 21.13 -3.46 -14.01
C THR A 85 20.15 -3.33 -15.16
N GLY A 86 19.95 -2.11 -15.68
CA GLY A 86 19.03 -1.85 -16.81
C GLY A 86 17.55 -1.73 -16.43
N LEU A 87 17.25 -1.32 -15.20
CA LEU A 87 15.88 -1.08 -14.72
C LEU A 87 15.26 0.11 -15.44
N VAL A 88 13.96 0.02 -15.72
CA VAL A 88 13.18 1.06 -16.41
C VAL A 88 12.08 1.59 -15.49
N ALA A 89 11.62 2.82 -15.75
CA ALA A 89 10.48 3.43 -15.08
C ALA A 89 9.22 2.56 -15.21
N CYS A 90 8.61 2.21 -14.08
CA CYS A 90 7.41 1.37 -14.01
C CYS A 90 6.14 2.13 -14.39
N GLU A 91 5.29 1.53 -15.23
CA GLU A 91 3.89 1.92 -15.34
C GLU A 91 3.06 1.31 -14.21
N TRP A 92 2.50 2.19 -13.37
CA TRP A 92 1.68 1.79 -12.24
C TRP A 92 0.49 0.94 -12.67
N GLY A 93 0.34 -0.22 -12.04
CA GLY A 93 -0.78 -1.14 -12.28
C GLY A 93 -0.68 -2.00 -13.55
N ARG A 94 0.42 -1.90 -14.31
CA ARG A 94 0.70 -2.78 -15.46
C ARG A 94 1.98 -3.60 -15.29
N ASP A 95 3.03 -2.95 -14.82
CA ASP A 95 4.35 -3.58 -14.75
C ASP A 95 4.57 -4.24 -13.38
N ALA A 96 5.28 -5.36 -13.39
CA ALA A 96 5.80 -5.99 -12.20
C ALA A 96 7.23 -5.49 -11.92
N LEU A 97 7.56 -5.35 -10.63
CA LEU A 97 8.93 -5.04 -10.22
C LEU A 97 9.87 -6.15 -10.70
N ALA A 98 11.10 -5.78 -11.04
CA ALA A 98 12.12 -6.73 -11.48
C ALA A 98 12.53 -7.62 -10.30
N ASP A 99 11.90 -8.77 -10.12
CA ASP A 99 12.16 -9.61 -8.96
C ASP A 99 13.56 -10.26 -9.03
N LYS A 100 14.19 -10.45 -7.87
CA LYS A 100 15.46 -11.19 -7.77
C LYS A 100 15.27 -12.71 -7.82
N LEU A 101 14.02 -13.16 -7.90
CA LEU A 101 13.73 -14.58 -7.95
C LEU A 101 14.41 -15.23 -9.15
N PRO A 102 15.01 -16.43 -8.97
CA PRO A 102 15.53 -17.19 -10.09
C PRO A 102 14.38 -17.42 -11.08
N GLN A 103 14.63 -17.16 -12.37
CA GLN A 103 13.66 -17.48 -13.39
C GLN A 103 13.46 -18.99 -13.39
N ASP A 104 12.23 -19.42 -13.08
CA ASP A 104 11.90 -20.84 -13.08
C ASP A 104 12.27 -21.44 -14.44
N PRO A 105 12.92 -22.62 -14.47
CA PRO A 105 13.29 -23.24 -15.72
C PRO A 105 12.04 -23.43 -16.59
N LEU A 106 12.17 -23.20 -17.89
CA LEU A 106 11.09 -23.47 -18.83
C LEU A 106 10.68 -24.94 -18.67
N PHE A 107 9.39 -25.23 -18.78
CA PHE A 107 8.86 -26.61 -18.67
C PHE A 107 9.64 -27.64 -19.51
N LYS A 108 10.25 -27.19 -20.63
CA LYS A 108 11.09 -28.01 -21.50
C LYS A 108 12.47 -28.38 -20.95
N GLU A 109 13.00 -27.62 -19.99
CA GLU A 109 14.38 -27.81 -19.49
C GLU A 109 14.45 -28.68 -18.22
N GLY A 110 13.34 -28.92 -17.53
CA GLY A 110 13.30 -29.76 -16.34
C GLY A 110 14.10 -29.19 -15.16
N TYR A 111 13.76 -29.60 -13.94
CA TYR A 111 14.49 -29.14 -12.76
C TYR A 111 15.87 -29.82 -12.72
N LEU A 112 16.93 -29.10 -13.07
CA LEU A 112 18.30 -29.51 -12.76
C LEU A 112 18.43 -29.54 -11.23
N ARG A 113 18.48 -30.74 -10.65
CA ARG A 113 18.73 -30.91 -9.22
C ARG A 113 20.06 -30.24 -8.89
N ALA A 114 20.02 -29.24 -8.00
CA ALA A 114 21.22 -28.68 -7.40
C ALA A 114 22.04 -29.85 -6.82
N ASN A 115 23.27 -29.98 -7.29
CA ASN A 115 24.17 -31.05 -6.89
C ASN A 115 24.54 -30.81 -5.41
N PRO A 116 24.29 -31.75 -4.48
CA PRO A 116 24.74 -31.60 -3.11
C PRO A 116 26.27 -31.77 -3.09
N THR A 117 26.97 -30.71 -2.69
CA THR A 117 28.38 -30.76 -2.26
C THR A 117 28.50 -31.47 -0.93
#